data_AF-A0A3M1X9K4-F1
#
_entry.id   AF-A0A3M1X9K4-F1
#
_cell.length_a   1.000
_cell.length_b   1.000
_cell.length_c   1.000
_cell.angle_alpha   90.00
_cell.angle_beta   90.00
_cell.angle_gamma   90.00
#
_symmetry.space_group_name_H-M   'P 1'
#
loop_
_entity.id
_entity.type
_entity.pdbx_description
1 polymer ?
#
loop_
_entity_poly.entity_id
_entity_poly.type
_entity_poly.pdbx_seq_one_letter_code
_entity_poly.pdbx_strand_id
1 'polypeptide(L)' 'MRVFLIVLDGVGVGNAPDAAEYGDEGANTLRGISSRLSLTLPALSRAGLG' A
#
# COMPACT_ATOMS: atom_id res chain seq x y z
N MET A 1 -25.77 14.37 -3.84
CA MET A 1 -24.81 13.25 -3.71
C MET A 1 -23.44 13.83 -3.36
N ARG A 2 -22.68 13.20 -2.44
CA ARG A 2 -21.33 13.65 -2.05
C ARG A 2 -20.37 12.47 -2.14
N VAL A 3 -19.13 12.73 -2.51
CA VAL A 3 -18.03 11.75 -2.53
C VAL A 3 -16.93 12.25 -1.61
N PHE A 4 -16.35 11.35 -0.82
CA PHE A 4 -15.14 11.60 -0.05
C PHE A 4 -14.03 10.75 -0.65
N LEU A 5 -13.03 11.41 -1.24
CA LEU A 5 -11.85 10.78 -1.81
C LEU A 5 -10.65 11.05 -0.88
N ILE A 6 -9.94 10.01 -0.49
CA ILE A 6 -8.75 10.08 0.34
C ILE A 6 -7.61 9.44 -0.44
N VAL A 7 -6.52 10.17 -0.64
CA VAL A 7 -5.29 9.67 -1.26
C VAL A 7 -4.27 9.44 -0.14
N LEU A 8 -3.77 8.21 -0.05
CA LEU A 8 -2.68 7.85 0.84
C LEU A 8 -1.37 7.88 0.06
N ASP A 9 -0.70 9.03 0.07
CA ASP A 9 0.53 9.23 -0.71
C ASP A 9 1.66 8.27 -0.26
N GLY A 10 2.33 7.66 -1.23
CA GLY A 10 3.40 6.67 -1.02
C GLY A 10 2.96 5.30 -0.48
N VAL A 11 1.67 5.04 -0.22
CA VAL A 11 1.19 3.77 0.36
C VAL A 11 0.94 2.72 -0.74
N GLY A 12 2.02 2.14 -1.25
CA GLY A 12 2.00 1.06 -2.25
C GLY A 12 1.70 -0.34 -1.68
N VAL A 13 1.05 -1.19 -2.49
CA VAL A 13 0.66 -2.58 -2.16
C VAL A 13 1.46 -3.65 -2.94
N GLY A 14 2.51 -3.25 -3.65
CA GLY A 14 3.29 -4.11 -4.54
C GLY A 14 3.80 -3.30 -5.73
N ASN A 15 4.75 -3.87 -6.48
CA ASN A 15 5.32 -3.22 -7.64
C ASN A 15 4.36 -3.31 -8.83
N ALA A 16 4.40 -2.30 -9.70
CA ALA A 16 3.65 -2.33 -10.95
C ALA A 16 4.29 -3.31 -11.96
N PRO A 17 3.56 -3.74 -13.02
CA PRO A 17 4.09 -4.66 -14.03
C PRO A 17 5.34 -4.16 -14.76
N ASP A 18 5.50 -2.85 -14.89
CA ASP A 18 6.60 -2.13 -15.53
C ASP A 18 7.71 -1.73 -14.56
N ALA A 19 7.67 -2.15 -13.29
CA ALA A 19 8.61 -1.71 -12.27
C ALA A 19 10.09 -1.96 -12.61
N ALA A 20 10.40 -2.97 -13.43
CA ALA A 20 11.75 -3.24 -13.91
C ALA A 20 12.31 -2.08 -14.76
N GLU A 21 11.46 -1.37 -15.50
CA GLU A 21 11.87 -0.21 -16.32
C GLU A 21 12.31 0.98 -15.47
N TYR A 22 11.83 1.03 -14.22
CA TYR A 22 12.11 2.11 -13.26
C TYR A 22 13.11 1.72 -12.18
N GLY A 23 13.61 0.47 -12.18
CA GLY A 23 14.51 -0.04 -11.15
C GLY A 23 13.82 -0.36 -9.81
N ASP A 24 12.49 -0.45 -9.79
CA ASP A 24 11.66 -0.71 -8.61
C ASP A 24 11.15 -2.16 -8.56
N GLU A 25 11.81 -3.08 -9.26
CA GLU A 25 11.43 -4.49 -9.28
C GLU A 25 11.40 -5.06 -7.85
N GLY A 26 10.26 -5.68 -7.48
CA GLY A 26 10.04 -6.24 -6.15
C GLY A 26 9.70 -5.22 -5.06
N ALA A 27 9.56 -3.93 -5.38
CA ALA A 27 9.11 -2.91 -4.42
C ALA A 27 7.73 -3.26 -3.82
N ASN A 28 7.62 -3.20 -2.48
CA ASN A 28 6.33 -3.36 -1.81
C ASN A 28 6.34 -2.61 -0.47
N THR A 29 5.75 -1.42 -0.44
CA THR A 29 5.80 -0.52 0.73
C THR A 29 5.11 -1.13 1.94
N LEU A 30 3.83 -1.49 1.84
CA LEU A 30 3.07 -2.03 2.98
C LEU A 30 3.67 -3.34 3.51
N ARG A 31 4.09 -4.25 2.62
CA ARG A 31 4.78 -5.48 3.04
C ARG A 31 6.10 -5.15 3.73
N GLY A 32 6.89 -4.24 3.17
CA GLY A 32 8.17 -3.82 3.73
C GLY A 32 8.08 -3.18 5.11
N ILE A 33 6.99 -2.45 5.40
CA ILE A 33 6.73 -1.91 6.73
C ILE A 33 6.26 -3.02 7.67
N SER A 34 5.27 -3.82 7.27
CA SER A 34 4.70 -4.91 8.09
C SER A 34 5.71 -5.98 8.48
N SER A 35 6.77 -6.17 7.69
CA SER A 35 7.86 -7.11 8.00
C SER A 35 8.81 -6.62 9.09
N ARG A 36 8.77 -5.32 9.43
CA ARG A 36 9.65 -4.69 10.42
C ARG A 36 8.88 -4.16 11.63
N LEU A 37 7.62 -3.82 11.46
CA LEU A 37 6.77 -3.20 12.48
C LEU A 37 5.39 -3.87 12.49
N SER A 38 4.79 -3.97 13.67
CA SER A 38 3.40 -4.38 13.79
C SER A 38 2.48 -3.26 13.29
N LEU A 39 1.74 -3.53 12.20
CA LEU A 39 0.74 -2.62 11.67
C LEU A 39 -0.62 -2.87 12.32
N THR A 40 -1.14 -1.88 13.04
CA THR A 40 -2.50 -1.90 13.60
C THR A 40 -3.38 -0.94 12.81
N LEU A 41 -4.07 -1.45 11.78
CA LEU A 41 -4.87 -0.65 10.85
C LEU A 41 -6.35 -1.08 10.82
N PRO A 42 -7.06 -1.10 11.96
CA PRO A 42 -8.38 -1.73 12.07
C PRO A 42 -9.45 -1.10 11.17
N ALA A 43 -9.34 0.20 10.88
CA ALA A 43 -10.27 0.86 9.95
C ALA A 43 -10.06 0.41 8.50
N LEU A 44 -8.80 0.32 8.05
CA LEU A 44 -8.47 -0.13 6.69
C LEU A 44 -8.74 -1.62 6.53
N SER A 45 -8.50 -2.44 7.55
CA SER A 45 -8.85 -3.86 7.51
C SER A 45 -10.35 -4.10 7.40
N ARG A 46 -11.18 -3.34 8.14
CA ARG A 46 -12.63 -3.39 7.95
C ARG A 46 -13.07 -2.89 6.57
N ALA A 47 -12.27 -2.05 5.92
CA ALA A 47 -12.50 -1.60 4.55
C ALA A 47 -11.97 -2.58 3.48
N GLY A 48 -11.33 -3.69 3.87
CA GLY A 48 -10.86 -4.75 2.97
C GLY A 48 -9.35 -4.83 2.78
N LEU A 49 -8.54 -4.05 3.53
CA LEU A 49 -7.09 -4.17 3.50
C LEU A 49 -6.59 -5.32 4.40
N GLY A 50 -6.10 -6.40 3.81
CA GLY A 50 -5.54 -7.55 4.53
C GLY A 50 -5.74 -8.84 3.76
#